data_AF-A0A293MFE3-F1
#
_entry.id   AF-A0A293MFE3-F1
#
_cell.length_a   1.000
_cell.length_b   1.000
_cell.length_c   1.000
_cell.angle_alpha   90.00
_cell.angle_beta   90.00
_cell.angle_gamma   90.00
#
_symmetry.space_group_name_H-M   'P 1'
#
loop_
_entity.id
_entity.type
_entity.pdbx_description
1 polymer ?
#
loop_
_entity_poly.entity_id
_entity_poly.type
_entity_poly.pdbx_seq_one_letter_code
_entity_poly.pdbx_strand_id
1 'polypeptide(L)'
;MMDNILASKLYRPGSVAYVSRMDNILASKLYIISRATNGVYECVMSNELNNIISDPQVKMLVLLGEVGGVEEYEVCEALKSGKLDKPLVAWCICTCAGMFSSEGQFGHAGACAHSNRETASAKNEASLAKSGAHVPPTFDALGETIK
;
A
#
# COMPACT_ATOMS: atom_id res chain seq x y z
N MET A 1 -12.56 4.91 21.16
CA MET A 1 -11.72 5.69 20.20
C MET A 1 -10.25 5.62 20.59
N MET A 2 -9.92 5.81 21.87
CA MET A 2 -8.57 5.53 22.40
C MET A 2 -8.17 4.05 22.27
N ASP A 3 -9.14 3.14 22.33
CA ASP A 3 -8.90 1.69 22.28
C ASP A 3 -8.19 1.25 21.00
N ASN A 4 -8.52 1.86 19.85
CA ASN A 4 -7.84 1.56 18.58
C ASN A 4 -6.40 2.11 18.55
N ILE A 5 -6.15 3.27 19.16
CA ILE A 5 -4.80 3.83 19.29
C ILE A 5 -3.93 2.90 20.14
N LEU A 6 -4.48 2.39 21.24
CA LEU A 6 -3.78 1.45 22.12
C LEU A 6 -3.60 0.08 21.45
N ALA A 7 -4.65 -0.48 20.86
CA ALA A 7 -4.64 -1.79 20.21
C ALA A 7 -3.67 -1.83 19.01
N SER A 8 -3.58 -0.74 18.25
CA SER A 8 -2.66 -0.59 17.12
C SER A 8 -1.30 0.01 17.50
N LYS A 9 -1.02 0.21 18.80
CA LYS A 9 0.25 0.74 19.33
C LYS A 9 0.66 2.11 18.77
N LEU A 10 -0.31 2.93 18.35
CA LEU A 10 -0.06 4.22 17.67
C LEU A 10 0.41 5.34 18.61
N TYR A 11 0.53 5.06 19.90
CA TYR A 11 1.07 5.98 20.91
C TYR A 11 2.61 6.03 20.94
N ARG A 12 3.30 5.20 20.15
CA ARG A 12 4.76 5.21 20.00
C ARG A 12 5.16 4.91 18.55
N PRO A 13 6.32 5.39 18.08
CA PRO A 13 6.80 5.05 16.75
C PRO A 13 7.26 3.58 16.67
N GLY A 14 6.95 2.95 15.53
CA GLY A 14 7.63 1.74 15.05
C GLY A 14 8.66 2.09 13.98
N SER A 15 8.82 1.23 12.98
CA SER A 15 9.77 1.45 11.86
C SER A 15 9.17 1.18 10.48
N VAL A 16 7.84 1.06 10.39
CA VAL A 16 7.12 0.83 9.12
C VAL A 16 6.48 2.13 8.64
N ALA A 17 6.81 2.57 7.44
CA ALA A 17 6.07 3.63 6.79
C ALA A 17 4.89 3.06 6.00
N TYR A 18 3.70 3.58 6.24
CA TYR A 18 2.51 3.25 5.47
C TYR A 18 2.32 4.27 4.35
N VAL A 19 2.17 3.81 3.11
CA VAL A 19 2.00 4.65 1.92
C VAL A 19 0.65 4.36 1.28
N SER A 20 -0.16 5.39 1.04
CA SER A 20 -1.44 5.24 0.34
C SER A 20 -1.86 6.53 -0.35
N ARG A 21 -2.84 6.44 -1.26
CA ARG A 21 -3.43 7.61 -1.94
C ARG A 21 -4.52 8.25 -1.10
N MET A 22 -5.46 7.44 -0.63
CA MET A 22 -6.58 7.81 0.25
C MET A 22 -7.12 6.51 0.84
N ASP A 23 -7.44 6.53 2.13
CA ASP A 23 -7.70 5.28 2.83
C ASP A 23 -8.91 5.36 3.76
N ASN A 24 -10.05 4.89 3.25
CA ASN A 24 -11.27 4.70 4.03
C ASN A 24 -11.17 3.56 5.06
N ILE A 25 -10.14 2.71 4.97
CA ILE A 25 -9.90 1.56 5.85
C ILE A 25 -8.54 1.65 6.55
N LEU A 26 -8.03 2.87 6.76
CA LEU A 26 -6.73 3.13 7.39
C LEU A 26 -6.58 2.38 8.72
N ALA A 27 -7.59 2.46 9.59
CA ALA A 27 -7.53 1.85 10.92
C ALA A 27 -7.27 0.34 10.88
N SER A 28 -7.89 -0.41 9.96
CA SER A 28 -7.70 -1.86 9.86
C SER A 28 -6.32 -2.21 9.30
N LYS A 29 -5.79 -1.40 8.39
CA LYS A 29 -4.47 -1.58 7.80
C LYS A 29 -3.35 -1.29 8.79
N LEU A 30 -3.47 -0.20 9.55
CA LEU A 30 -2.53 0.09 10.64
C LEU A 30 -2.59 -0.99 11.74
N TYR A 31 -3.78 -1.55 11.98
CA TYR A 31 -3.92 -2.68 12.88
C TYR A 31 -3.13 -3.90 12.38
N ILE A 32 -3.26 -4.29 11.10
CA ILE A 32 -2.49 -5.40 10.50
C ILE A 32 -0.98 -5.16 10.69
N ILE A 33 -0.48 -3.96 10.35
CA ILE A 33 0.94 -3.61 10.50
C ILE A 33 1.37 -3.73 11.97
N SER A 34 0.59 -3.20 12.91
CA SER A 34 0.91 -3.24 14.35
C SER A 34 0.99 -4.66 14.94
N ARG A 35 0.30 -5.61 14.31
CA ARG A 35 0.28 -7.03 14.68
C ARG A 35 1.44 -7.81 14.06
N ALA A 36 1.86 -7.41 12.85
CA ALA A 36 2.95 -8.06 12.12
C ALA A 36 4.33 -7.51 12.49
N THR A 37 4.43 -6.25 12.94
CA THR A 37 5.72 -5.57 13.14
C THR A 37 5.84 -4.88 14.52
N ASN A 38 6.92 -4.12 14.69
CA ASN A 38 7.12 -3.28 15.87
C ASN A 38 6.21 -2.03 15.92
N GLY A 39 5.44 -1.74 14.87
CA GLY A 39 4.49 -0.64 14.78
C GLY A 39 4.68 0.23 13.55
N VAL A 40 3.74 1.16 13.37
CA VAL A 40 3.78 2.17 12.31
C VAL A 40 4.67 3.33 12.78
N TYR A 41 5.54 3.82 11.90
CA TYR A 41 6.32 5.03 12.11
C TYR A 41 5.54 6.25 11.66
N GLU A 42 5.13 6.25 10.39
CA GLU A 42 4.43 7.36 9.76
C GLU A 42 3.51 6.85 8.65
N CYS A 43 2.42 7.58 8.41
CA CYS A 43 1.53 7.37 7.28
C CYS A 43 1.69 8.55 6.33
N VAL A 44 2.07 8.29 5.09
CA VAL A 44 2.33 9.34 4.09
C VAL A 44 1.50 9.09 2.83
N MET A 45 1.22 10.18 2.12
CA MET A 45 0.63 10.07 0.79
C MET A 45 1.70 9.68 -0.23
N SER A 46 1.31 9.04 -1.34
CA SER A 46 2.28 8.57 -2.36
C SER A 46 3.16 9.69 -2.93
N ASN A 47 2.66 10.93 -3.02
CA ASN A 47 3.43 12.10 -3.46
C ASN A 47 4.53 12.54 -2.47
N GLU A 48 4.46 12.09 -1.21
CA GLU A 48 5.44 12.37 -0.16
C GLU A 48 6.49 11.25 -0.01
N LEU A 49 6.47 10.25 -0.90
CA LEU A 49 7.38 9.09 -0.86
C LEU A 49 8.85 9.51 -0.77
N ASN A 50 9.26 10.58 -1.46
CA ASN A 50 10.66 11.04 -1.44
C ASN A 50 11.15 11.44 -0.05
N ASN A 51 10.27 11.94 0.80
CA ASN A 51 10.62 12.35 2.17
C ASN A 51 10.85 11.12 3.05
N ILE A 52 10.01 10.09 2.90
CA ILE A 52 10.01 8.92 3.78
C ILE A 52 11.09 7.89 3.41
N ILE A 53 11.45 7.76 2.13
CA ILE A 53 12.47 6.80 1.69
C ILE A 53 13.85 7.16 2.23
N SER A 54 14.15 8.44 2.46
CA SER A 54 15.42 8.91 3.00
C SER A 54 15.51 8.84 4.53
N ASP A 55 14.39 8.63 5.24
CA ASP A 55 14.38 8.65 6.71
C ASP A 55 15.04 7.38 7.29
N PRO A 56 16.15 7.48 8.05
CA PRO A 56 16.82 6.32 8.61
C PRO A 56 16.00 5.52 9.63
N GLN A 57 14.93 6.10 10.22
CA GLN A 57 14.04 5.42 11.17
C GLN A 57 13.10 4.45 10.46
N VAL A 58 12.79 4.69 9.18
CA VAL A 58 11.97 3.81 8.34
C VAL A 58 12.82 2.67 7.82
N LYS A 59 12.43 1.44 8.16
CA LYS A 59 13.14 0.20 7.76
C LYS A 59 12.41 -0.59 6.69
N MET A 60 11.10 -0.38 6.52
CA MET A 60 10.30 -0.98 5.46
C MET A 60 9.10 -0.09 5.13
N LEU A 61 8.57 -0.26 3.92
CA LEU A 61 7.37 0.42 3.46
C LEU A 61 6.26 -0.60 3.21
N VAL A 62 5.03 -0.20 3.53
CA VAL A 62 3.83 -0.95 3.17
C VAL A 62 2.95 -0.02 2.34
N LEU A 63 2.78 -0.35 1.05
CA LEU A 63 1.92 0.39 0.13
C LEU A 63 0.60 -0.34 -0.03
N LEU A 64 -0.52 0.34 0.25
CA LEU A 64 -1.84 -0.17 -0.10
C LEU A 64 -2.53 0.79 -1.06
N GLY A 65 -2.56 0.36 -2.31
CA GLY A 65 -3.19 1.06 -3.42
C GLY A 65 -4.62 0.59 -3.67
N GLU A 66 -5.22 1.13 -4.72
CA GLU A 66 -6.59 0.82 -5.14
C GLU A 66 -6.64 0.73 -6.68
N VAL A 67 -7.74 0.20 -7.21
CA VAL A 67 -8.11 0.38 -8.62
C VAL A 67 -8.22 1.87 -8.97
N GLY A 68 -7.88 2.24 -10.21
CA GLY A 68 -7.95 3.61 -10.70
C GLY A 68 -6.66 4.42 -10.49
N GLY A 69 -6.32 5.27 -11.45
CA GLY A 69 -5.07 6.03 -11.43
C GLY A 69 -3.81 5.18 -11.66
N VAL A 70 -2.65 5.82 -11.64
CA VAL A 70 -1.35 5.23 -12.02
C VAL A 70 -0.21 5.59 -11.05
N GLU A 71 -0.52 6.11 -9.87
CA GLU A 71 0.46 6.62 -8.92
C GLU A 71 1.36 5.50 -8.37
N GLU A 72 0.86 4.27 -8.24
CA GLU A 72 1.67 3.13 -7.81
C GLU A 72 2.82 2.80 -8.78
N TYR A 73 2.70 3.24 -10.05
CA TYR A 73 3.80 3.10 -11.01
C TYR A 73 4.99 4.02 -10.66
N GLU A 74 4.78 5.16 -10.01
CA GLU A 74 5.89 6.02 -9.56
C GLU A 74 6.73 5.31 -8.50
N VAL A 75 6.09 4.55 -7.61
CA VAL A 75 6.77 3.72 -6.61
C VAL A 75 7.54 2.58 -7.28
N CYS A 76 6.96 1.99 -8.34
CA CYS A 76 7.63 0.98 -9.15
C CYS A 76 8.90 1.53 -9.82
N GLU A 77 8.85 2.73 -10.38
CA GLU A 77 10.02 3.38 -10.98
C GLU A 77 11.06 3.75 -9.91
N ALA A 78 10.63 4.16 -8.71
CA ALA A 78 11.55 4.37 -7.58
C ALA A 78 12.28 3.08 -7.16
N LEU A 79 11.59 1.93 -7.15
CA LEU A 79 12.23 0.63 -6.89
C LEU A 79 13.23 0.26 -8.00
N LYS A 80 12.81 0.32 -9.27
CA LYS A 80 13.66 -0.06 -10.41
C LYS A 80 14.91 0.80 -10.54
N SER A 81 14.79 2.09 -10.27
CA SER A 81 15.91 3.03 -10.32
C SER A 81 16.86 2.91 -9.12
N GLY A 82 16.50 2.12 -8.10
CA GLY A 82 17.26 2.01 -6.86
C GLY A 82 17.12 3.22 -5.94
N LYS A 83 16.20 4.16 -6.25
CA LYS A 83 15.90 5.31 -5.39
C LYS A 83 15.20 4.87 -4.10
N LEU A 84 14.35 3.85 -4.20
CA LEU A 84 13.80 3.12 -3.06
C LEU A 84 14.57 1.80 -2.92
N ASP A 85 15.41 1.72 -1.89
CA ASP A 85 16.28 0.58 -1.58
C ASP A 85 15.78 -0.26 -0.38
N LYS A 86 14.77 0.25 0.34
CA LYS A 86 14.14 -0.43 1.48
C LYS A 86 13.10 -1.45 1.02
N PRO A 87 12.88 -2.54 1.78
CA PRO A 87 11.83 -3.51 1.48
C PRO A 87 10.46 -2.84 1.34
N LEU A 88 9.77 -3.14 0.24
CA LEU A 88 8.40 -2.69 -0.02
C LEU A 88 7.46 -3.91 -0.07
N VAL A 89 6.46 -3.93 0.80
CA VAL A 89 5.29 -4.81 0.65
C VAL A 89 4.17 -3.99 0.02
N ALA A 90 3.55 -4.49 -1.05
CA ALA A 90 2.53 -3.73 -1.77
C ALA A 90 1.32 -4.56 -2.19
N TRP A 91 0.12 -3.97 -2.10
CA TRP A 91 -1.11 -4.58 -2.60
C TRP A 91 -2.15 -3.52 -3.00
N CYS A 92 -2.67 -3.63 -4.22
CA CYS A 92 -3.79 -2.84 -4.72
C CYS A 92 -5.11 -3.63 -4.55
N ILE A 93 -6.08 -3.01 -3.88
CA ILE A 93 -7.41 -3.60 -3.62
C ILE A 93 -8.38 -3.42 -4.80
N CYS A 94 -9.56 -4.05 -4.72
CA CYS A 94 -10.61 -4.05 -5.76
C CYS A 94 -10.25 -4.88 -7.02
N THR A 95 -9.56 -6.02 -6.83
CA THR A 95 -9.27 -6.97 -7.92
C THR A 95 -10.51 -7.58 -8.57
N CYS A 96 -11.66 -7.55 -7.89
CA CYS A 96 -12.95 -7.99 -8.43
C CYS A 96 -13.50 -7.07 -9.53
N ALA A 97 -12.96 -5.87 -9.71
CA ALA A 97 -13.42 -4.92 -10.74
C ALA A 97 -13.45 -5.53 -12.15
N GLY A 98 -12.43 -6.34 -12.49
CA GLY A 98 -12.36 -7.03 -13.79
C GLY A 98 -13.27 -8.24 -13.94
N MET A 99 -13.98 -8.65 -12.88
CA MET A 99 -14.94 -9.77 -12.92
C MET A 99 -16.35 -9.30 -13.32
N PHE A 100 -16.62 -7.99 -13.28
CA PHE A 100 -17.90 -7.44 -13.68
C PHE A 100 -17.93 -7.17 -15.19
N SER A 101 -19.09 -7.36 -15.80
CA SER A 101 -19.31 -7.11 -17.24
C SER A 101 -19.41 -5.62 -17.60
N SER A 102 -19.58 -4.75 -16.60
CA SER A 102 -19.68 -3.30 -16.77
C SER A 102 -18.62 -2.59 -15.94
N GLU A 103 -18.05 -1.52 -16.49
CA GLU A 103 -17.21 -0.60 -15.72
C GLU A 103 -18.03 0.01 -14.58
N GLY A 104 -17.48 0.00 -13.37
CA GLY A 104 -18.17 0.45 -12.17
C GLY A 104 -17.31 1.43 -11.39
N GLN A 105 -17.92 2.55 -10.99
CA GLN A 105 -17.37 3.45 -9.99
C GLN A 105 -17.49 2.78 -8.61
N PHE A 106 -16.36 2.48 -7.98
CA PHE A 106 -16.36 2.06 -6.57
C PHE A 106 -16.50 3.28 -5.65
N GLY A 107 -16.72 3.02 -4.35
CA GLY A 107 -17.14 4.05 -3.40
C GLY A 107 -16.25 5.30 -3.35
N HIS A 108 -14.93 5.16 -3.54
CA HIS A 108 -14.02 6.29 -3.63
C HIS A 108 -14.04 6.87 -5.05
N ALA A 109 -14.14 8.21 -5.20
CA ALA A 109 -14.23 8.89 -6.50
C ALA A 109 -13.10 8.52 -7.49
N GLY A 110 -11.90 8.24 -7.00
CA GLY A 110 -10.77 7.80 -7.83
C GLY A 110 -10.78 6.32 -8.20
N ALA A 111 -11.67 5.51 -7.61
CA ALA A 111 -11.73 4.06 -7.76
C ALA A 111 -12.54 3.65 -8.99
N CYS A 112 -12.07 4.09 -10.15
CA CYS A 112 -12.60 3.75 -11.47
C CYS A 112 -11.41 3.51 -12.40
N ALA A 113 -11.39 2.37 -13.09
CA ALA A 113 -10.34 2.08 -14.06
C ALA A 113 -10.84 2.39 -15.47
N HIS A 114 -10.14 3.31 -16.16
CA HIS A 114 -10.43 3.65 -17.56
C HIS A 114 -9.53 2.90 -18.54
N SER A 115 -8.57 2.14 -18.03
CA SER A 115 -7.63 1.35 -18.82
C SER A 115 -7.14 0.12 -18.05
N ASN A 116 -6.61 -0.87 -18.76
CA ASN A 116 -6.04 -2.08 -18.14
C ASN A 116 -4.95 -1.76 -17.12
N ARG A 117 -4.19 -0.67 -17.32
CA ARG A 117 -3.10 -0.24 -16.41
C ARG A 117 -3.63 0.26 -15.08
N GLU A 118 -4.87 0.72 -15.03
CA GLU A 118 -5.50 1.23 -13.80
C GLU A 118 -6.16 0.12 -12.99
N THR A 119 -6.25 -1.10 -13.54
CA THR A 119 -6.82 -2.24 -12.81
C THR A 119 -5.90 -2.67 -11.66
N ALA A 120 -6.50 -3.02 -10.52
CA ALA A 120 -5.74 -3.47 -9.35
C ALA A 120 -4.87 -4.70 -9.65
N SER A 121 -5.40 -5.65 -10.42
CA SER A 121 -4.68 -6.85 -10.83
C SER A 121 -3.46 -6.52 -11.70
N ALA A 122 -3.58 -5.59 -12.66
CA ALA A 122 -2.43 -5.17 -13.46
C ALA A 122 -1.38 -4.43 -12.62
N LYS A 123 -1.78 -3.61 -11.64
CA LYS A 123 -0.84 -2.97 -10.72
C LYS A 123 -0.10 -4.00 -9.87
N ASN A 124 -0.80 -5.00 -9.31
CA ASN A 124 -0.19 -6.06 -8.50
C ASN A 124 0.81 -6.91 -9.30
N GLU A 125 0.38 -7.46 -10.44
CA GLU A 125 1.17 -8.43 -11.20
C GLU A 125 2.18 -7.78 -12.15
N ALA A 126 1.76 -6.74 -12.88
CA ALA A 126 2.53 -6.21 -14.00
C ALA A 126 3.47 -5.06 -13.60
N SER A 127 3.20 -4.36 -12.49
CA SER A 127 4.08 -3.29 -12.01
C SER A 127 4.77 -3.63 -10.70
N LEU A 128 4.04 -3.86 -9.61
CA LEU A 128 4.61 -3.98 -8.27
C LEU A 128 5.52 -5.22 -8.14
N ALA A 129 5.00 -6.41 -8.45
CA ALA A 129 5.78 -7.64 -8.35
C ALA A 129 7.03 -7.63 -9.25
N LYS A 130 6.89 -7.15 -10.49
CA LYS A 130 8.01 -7.07 -11.45
C LYS A 130 9.05 -6.01 -11.09
N SER A 131 8.70 -5.03 -10.26
CA SER A 131 9.62 -3.98 -9.81
C SER A 131 10.39 -4.36 -8.55
N GLY A 132 10.14 -5.55 -7.99
CA GLY A 132 10.82 -6.03 -6.78
C GLY A 132 10.05 -5.80 -5.48
N ALA A 133 8.78 -5.37 -5.54
CA ALA A 133 7.94 -5.33 -4.35
C ALA A 133 7.50 -6.75 -3.94
N HIS A 134 7.37 -6.98 -2.64
CA HIS A 134 6.73 -8.16 -2.08
C HIS A 134 5.21 -8.00 -2.21
N VAL A 135 4.61 -8.73 -3.15
CA VAL A 135 3.16 -8.67 -3.40
C VAL A 135 2.52 -9.98 -2.93
N PRO A 136 1.61 -9.95 -1.93
CA PRO A 136 0.92 -11.15 -1.50
C PRO A 136 -0.04 -11.67 -2.59
N PRO A 137 -0.43 -12.95 -2.57
CA PRO A 137 -1.42 -13.48 -3.53
C PRO A 137 -2.83 -12.91 -3.31
N THR A 138 -3.16 -12.50 -2.08
CA THR A 138 -4.44 -11.90 -1.68
C THR A 138 -4.23 -10.91 -0.54
N PHE A 139 -5.23 -10.06 -0.28
CA PHE A 139 -5.20 -9.16 0.88
C PHE A 139 -5.09 -9.91 2.22
N ASP A 140 -5.69 -11.09 2.35
CA ASP A 140 -5.65 -11.88 3.60
C ASP A 140 -4.22 -12.34 3.95
N ALA A 141 -3.38 -12.56 2.93
CA ALA A 141 -1.98 -12.93 3.09
C ALA A 141 -1.04 -11.73 3.35
N LEU A 142 -1.57 -10.50 3.38
CA LEU A 142 -0.78 -9.28 3.59
C LEU A 142 -0.03 -9.31 4.92
N GLY A 143 -0.71 -9.69 6.02
CA GLY A 143 -0.11 -9.71 7.35
C GLY A 143 1.06 -10.69 7.46
N GLU A 144 0.97 -11.85 6.81
CA GLU A 144 2.07 -12.84 6.76
C GLU A 144 3.23 -12.37 5.87
N THR A 145 2.93 -11.63 4.79
CA THR A 145 3.96 -11.09 3.90
C THR A 145 4.74 -9.92 4.53
N ILE A 146 4.15 -9.25 5.52
CA ILE A 146 4.77 -8.15 6.27
C ILE A 146 5.74 -8.66 7.36
N LYS A 147 5.51 -9.86 7.91
CA LYS A 147 6.32 -10.44 9.00
C LYS A 147 7.70 -10.86 8.55
#